data_AF-A0A7K5E035-F1
#
_entry.id   AF-A0A7K5E035-F1
#
_cell.length_a   1.000
_cell.length_b   1.000
_cell.length_c   1.000
_cell.angle_alpha   90.00
_cell.angle_beta   90.00
_cell.angle_gamma   90.00
#
_symmetry.space_group_name_H-M   'P 1'
#
loop_
_entity.id
_entity.type
_entity.pdbx_description
1 polymer ?
#
loop_
_entity_poly.entity_id
_entity_poly.type
_entity_poly.pdbx_seq_one_letter_code
_entity_poly.pdbx_strand_id
1 'polypeptide(L)'
;YVGELISDSEADVREEDSYLFDLDNKDGEVYCIDARFYGNISRFINHLCEPNLIPVRVFMSHQDLRFPRIAFFSTRHIEAGEEIGFDYGDRFWDIKGKFFSCQCGSPKCKHSSSALAQRQ
;
A
#
# COMPACT_ATOMS: atom_id res chain seq x y z
N TYR A 1 -6.38 6.78 0.66
CA TYR A 1 -5.47 6.74 -0.49
C TYR A 1 -6.16 7.40 -1.68
N VAL A 2 -5.56 8.42 -2.29
CA VAL A 2 -6.12 9.12 -3.46
C VAL A 2 -5.07 9.17 -4.56
N GLY A 3 -5.50 8.87 -5.79
CA GLY A 3 -4.68 8.96 -7.00
C GLY A 3 -5.49 8.70 -8.27
N GLU A 4 -4.81 8.41 -9.37
CA GLU A 4 -5.38 8.04 -10.67
C GLU A 4 -5.98 6.63 -10.60
N LEU A 5 -7.23 6.43 -11.04
CA LEU A 5 -7.84 5.11 -11.14
C LEU A 5 -7.46 4.48 -12.47
N ILE A 6 -6.81 3.31 -12.43
CA ILE A 6 -6.36 2.56 -13.61
C ILE A 6 -6.77 1.09 -13.51
N SER A 7 -6.88 0.40 -14.65
CA SER A 7 -7.07 -1.06 -14.70
C SER A 7 -5.76 -1.79 -14.38
N ASP A 8 -5.84 -3.04 -13.94
CA ASP A 8 -4.66 -3.89 -13.72
C ASP A 8 -3.79 -4.02 -14.99
N SER A 9 -4.42 -4.13 -16.17
CA SER A 9 -3.68 -4.16 -17.45
C SER A 9 -2.91 -2.87 -17.78
N GLU A 10 -3.37 -1.72 -17.25
CA GLU A 10 -2.64 -0.46 -17.40
C GLU A 10 -1.53 -0.38 -16.36
N ALA A 11 -1.77 -0.87 -15.13
CA ALA A 11 -0.74 -0.96 -14.11
C ALA A 11 0.45 -1.83 -14.55
N ASP A 12 0.20 -2.95 -15.24
CA ASP A 12 1.24 -3.88 -15.74
C ASP A 12 2.20 -3.24 -16.75
N VAL A 13 1.79 -2.19 -17.46
CA VAL A 13 2.63 -1.50 -18.45
C VAL A 13 3.29 -0.23 -17.92
N ARG A 14 3.00 0.17 -16.67
CA ARG A 14 3.66 1.31 -16.02
C ARG A 14 5.07 0.89 -15.59
N GLU A 15 6.07 1.70 -15.95
CA GLU A 15 7.47 1.44 -15.53
C GLU A 15 7.69 1.60 -14.02
N GLU A 16 6.88 2.44 -13.37
CA GLU A 16 7.00 2.78 -11.95
C GLU A 16 5.73 2.36 -11.19
N ASP A 17 5.89 1.35 -10.34
CA ASP A 17 4.84 0.68 -9.57
C ASP A 17 4.90 1.00 -8.07
N SER A 18 5.82 1.86 -7.61
CA SER A 18 6.01 2.13 -6.16
C SER A 18 4.86 2.88 -5.48
N TYR A 19 3.89 3.40 -6.25
CA TYR A 19 2.75 4.18 -5.75
C TYR A 19 1.39 3.56 -6.13
N LEU A 20 1.37 2.25 -6.39
CA LEU A 20 0.14 1.51 -6.66
C LEU A 20 -0.53 1.05 -5.36
N PHE A 21 -1.85 1.13 -5.35
CA PHE A 21 -2.70 0.53 -4.32
C PHE A 21 -3.77 -0.33 -4.98
N ASP A 22 -3.72 -1.64 -4.76
CA ASP A 22 -4.63 -2.60 -5.37
C ASP A 22 -6.04 -2.54 -4.77
N LEU A 23 -7.05 -2.53 -5.63
CA LEU A 23 -8.46 -2.58 -5.27
C LEU A 23 -9.04 -3.98 -5.57
N ASP A 24 -8.47 -5.03 -4.99
CA ASP A 24 -8.89 -6.43 -5.26
C ASP A 24 -10.41 -6.59 -5.19
N ASN A 25 -11.05 -7.01 -6.28
CA ASN A 25 -12.47 -7.33 -6.26
C ASN A 25 -12.68 -8.84 -6.43
N LYS A 26 -13.69 -9.39 -5.74
CA LYS A 26 -13.99 -10.84 -5.82
C LYS A 26 -14.57 -11.25 -7.18
N ASP A 27 -15.08 -10.29 -7.93
CA ASP A 27 -15.84 -10.53 -9.18
C ASP A 27 -15.00 -10.36 -10.46
N GLY A 28 -13.67 -10.40 -10.35
CA GLY A 28 -12.76 -10.63 -11.47
C GLY A 28 -12.16 -9.38 -12.14
N GLU A 29 -12.86 -8.25 -12.16
CA GLU A 29 -12.25 -6.99 -12.61
C GLU A 29 -11.45 -6.33 -11.48
N VAL A 30 -10.13 -6.25 -11.63
CA VAL A 30 -9.21 -5.63 -10.68
C VAL A 30 -8.80 -4.25 -11.19
N TYR A 31 -8.86 -3.27 -10.30
CA TYR A 31 -8.41 -1.91 -10.53
C TYR A 31 -7.36 -1.54 -9.49
N CYS A 32 -6.57 -0.51 -9.80
CA CYS A 32 -5.57 0.03 -8.90
C CYS A 32 -5.72 1.56 -8.81
N ILE A 33 -5.32 2.11 -7.67
CA ILE A 33 -5.10 3.55 -7.54
C ILE A 33 -3.59 3.80 -7.72
N ASP A 34 -3.21 4.52 -8.76
CA ASP A 34 -1.84 4.98 -9.02
C ASP A 34 -1.65 6.41 -8.53
N ALA A 35 -0.84 6.60 -7.48
CA ALA A 35 -0.52 7.91 -6.94
C ALA A 35 0.81 8.50 -7.45
N ARG A 36 1.41 7.94 -8.51
CA ARG A 36 2.71 8.36 -9.04
C ARG A 36 2.70 9.78 -9.59
N PHE A 37 1.73 10.08 -10.45
CA PHE A 37 1.60 11.39 -11.11
C PHE A 37 0.54 12.28 -10.46
N TYR A 38 -0.58 11.69 -10.05
CA TYR A 38 -1.67 12.38 -9.38
C TYR A 38 -1.95 11.69 -8.06
N GLY A 39 -1.83 12.39 -6.93
CA GLY A 39 -2.11 11.82 -5.63
C GLY A 39 -2.18 12.87 -4.54
N ASN A 40 -2.71 12.49 -3.37
CA ASN A 40 -2.73 13.37 -2.20
C ASN A 40 -1.62 12.99 -1.20
N ILE A 41 -1.67 13.55 0.02
CA ILE A 41 -0.70 13.32 1.09
C ILE A 41 -0.44 11.82 1.38
N SER A 42 -1.40 10.93 1.13
CA SER A 42 -1.22 9.51 1.44
C SER A 42 -0.14 8.82 0.62
N ARG A 43 0.24 9.39 -0.53
CA ARG A 43 1.32 8.84 -1.38
C ARG A 43 2.69 8.84 -0.70
N PHE A 44 2.85 9.60 0.37
CA PHE A 44 4.10 9.73 1.12
C PHE A 44 4.12 8.93 2.43
N ILE A 45 3.04 8.22 2.75
CA ILE A 45 2.97 7.37 3.96
C ILE A 45 3.81 6.13 3.71
N ASN A 46 4.83 5.89 4.53
CA ASN A 46 5.75 4.77 4.38
C ASN A 46 5.15 3.43 4.84
N HIS A 47 5.87 2.36 4.49
CA HIS A 47 5.61 1.02 5.02
C HIS A 47 6.09 0.88 6.47
N LEU A 48 5.28 0.26 7.31
CA LEU A 48 5.67 -0.23 8.63
C LEU A 48 5.25 -1.71 8.78
N CYS A 49 6.17 -2.58 9.23
CA CYS A 49 5.84 -3.98 9.53
C CYS A 49 4.97 -4.13 10.79
N GLU A 50 5.00 -3.14 11.69
CA GLU A 50 4.07 -2.99 12.82
C GLU A 50 3.28 -1.70 12.62
N PRO A 51 2.29 -1.70 11.71
CA PRO A 51 1.64 -0.48 11.25
C PRO A 51 0.74 0.14 12.32
N ASN A 52 0.73 1.48 12.35
CA ASN A 52 -0.22 2.25 13.14
C ASN A 52 -1.44 2.71 12.31
N LEU A 53 -1.45 2.44 10.99
CA LEU A 53 -2.59 2.66 10.10
C LEU A 53 -3.10 1.36 9.45
N ILE A 54 -4.40 1.33 9.21
CA ILE A 54 -5.13 0.28 8.50
C ILE A 54 -5.90 0.91 7.33
N PRO A 55 -5.77 0.39 6.09
CA PRO A 55 -6.64 0.77 4.98
C PRO A 55 -8.00 0.08 5.11
N VAL A 56 -9.07 0.86 4.92
CA VAL A 56 -10.46 0.40 4.93
C VAL A 56 -11.14 0.83 3.64
N ARG A 57 -11.89 -0.09 3.04
CA ARG A 57 -12.72 0.17 1.86
C ARG A 57 -14.01 0.88 2.27
N VAL A 58 -14.30 2.01 1.64
CA VAL A 58 -15.46 2.84 1.95
C VAL A 58 -16.20 3.19 0.66
N PHE A 59 -17.52 3.11 0.70
CA PHE A 59 -18.42 3.57 -0.34
C PHE A 59 -19.14 4.83 0.17
N MET A 60 -19.29 5.84 -0.70
CA MET A 60 -19.87 7.13 -0.33
C MET A 60 -20.90 7.57 -1.36
N SER A 61 -20.51 8.41 -2.32
CA SER A 61 -21.38 8.95 -3.36
C SER A 61 -21.85 7.91 -4.38
N HIS A 62 -21.15 6.78 -4.47
CA HIS A 62 -21.53 5.62 -5.27
C HIS A 62 -21.23 4.33 -4.50
N GLN A 63 -21.79 3.22 -4.99
CA GLN A 63 -21.66 1.87 -4.42
C GLN A 63 -21.16 0.84 -5.46
N ASP A 64 -20.56 1.31 -6.56
CA ASP A 64 -19.87 0.41 -7.50
C ASP A 64 -18.71 -0.29 -6.78
N LEU A 65 -18.85 -1.60 -6.55
CA LEU A 65 -17.93 -2.43 -5.78
C LEU A 65 -16.53 -2.52 -6.39
N ARG A 66 -16.38 -2.19 -7.68
CA ARG A 66 -15.09 -2.14 -8.37
C ARG A 66 -14.22 -0.96 -7.94
N PHE A 67 -14.84 0.10 -7.38
CA PHE A 67 -14.16 1.36 -7.10
C PHE A 67 -14.31 1.79 -5.63
N PRO A 68 -13.95 0.95 -4.63
CA PRO A 68 -13.97 1.40 -3.25
C PRO A 68 -12.98 2.55 -3.03
N ARG A 69 -13.37 3.53 -2.22
CA ARG A 69 -12.43 4.55 -1.75
C ARG A 69 -11.63 3.97 -0.58
N ILE A 70 -10.32 4.20 -0.58
CA ILE A 70 -9.45 3.75 0.52
C ILE A 70 -9.34 4.83 1.57
N ALA A 71 -9.80 4.56 2.79
CA ALA A 71 -9.64 5.42 3.96
C ALA A 71 -8.64 4.79 4.93
N PHE A 72 -7.75 5.59 5.50
CA PHE A 72 -6.83 5.14 6.55
C PHE A 72 -7.40 5.48 7.93
N PHE A 73 -7.36 4.52 8.83
CA PHE A 73 -7.71 4.69 10.24
C PHE A 73 -6.56 4.23 11.12
N SER A 74 -6.43 4.83 12.30
CA SER A 74 -5.41 4.43 13.27
C SER A 74 -5.76 3.09 13.93
N THR A 75 -4.81 2.16 14.03
CA THR A 75 -4.97 0.87 14.74
C THR A 75 -4.79 1.00 16.25
N ARG A 76 -4.15 2.09 16.69
CA ARG A 76 -3.86 2.42 18.09
C ARG A 76 -3.75 3.94 18.25
N HIS A 77 -3.55 4.41 19.48
CA HIS A 77 -3.15 5.79 19.72
C HIS A 77 -1.79 6.09 19.06
N ILE A 78 -1.68 7.26 18.42
CA ILE A 78 -0.48 7.73 17.71
C ILE A 78 0.01 8.99 18.42
N GLU A 79 1.25 8.98 18.88
CA GLU A 79 1.81 10.13 19.60
C GLU A 79 2.15 11.30 18.66
N ALA A 80 2.21 12.51 19.20
CA ALA A 80 2.61 13.67 18.42
C ALA A 80 4.06 13.53 17.96
N GLY A 81 4.29 13.63 16.64
CA GLY A 81 5.61 13.43 16.02
C GLY A 81 5.93 11.97 15.66
N GLU A 82 5.05 11.01 15.97
CA GLU A 82 5.19 9.63 15.52
C GLU A 82 4.93 9.53 14.00
N GLU A 83 5.80 8.82 13.29
CA GLU A 83 5.61 8.54 11.86
C GLU A 83 4.39 7.62 11.65
N ILE A 84 3.54 7.97 10.70
CA ILE A 84 2.42 7.12 10.28
C ILE A 84 2.86 6.15 9.18
N GLY A 85 2.36 4.92 9.23
CA GLY A 85 2.64 3.91 8.23
C GLY A 85 1.67 2.74 8.25
N PHE A 86 1.52 2.10 7.09
CA PHE A 86 0.66 0.93 6.90
C PHE A 86 1.45 -0.24 6.31
N ASP A 87 0.89 -1.44 6.37
CA ASP A 87 1.49 -2.60 5.71
C ASP A 87 1.21 -2.52 4.20
N TYR A 88 2.27 -2.56 3.39
CA TYR A 88 2.15 -2.47 1.92
C TYR A 88 1.74 -3.82 1.31
N GLY A 89 1.80 -4.90 2.08
CA GLY A 89 1.47 -6.24 1.63
C GLY A 89 2.63 -6.95 0.93
N ASP A 90 2.49 -8.27 0.81
CA ASP A 90 3.55 -9.13 0.25
C ASP A 90 3.79 -8.87 -1.24
N ARG A 91 2.76 -8.52 -2.05
CA ARG A 91 2.92 -8.21 -3.49
C ARG A 91 3.97 -7.12 -3.72
N PHE A 92 3.94 -6.05 -2.93
CA PHE A 92 4.95 -4.99 -2.99
C PHE A 92 6.34 -5.53 -2.67
N TRP A 93 6.48 -6.30 -1.59
CA TRP A 93 7.77 -6.78 -1.11
C TRP A 93 8.36 -7.93 -1.94
N ASP A 94 7.53 -8.74 -2.60
CA ASP A 94 7.98 -9.79 -3.53
C ASP A 94 8.66 -9.20 -4.78
N ILE A 95 8.25 -7.99 -5.17
CA ILE A 95 8.86 -7.22 -6.27
C ILE A 95 10.03 -6.39 -5.73
N LYS A 96 9.77 -5.51 -4.76
CA LYS A 96 10.70 -4.48 -4.29
C LYS A 96 11.81 -5.02 -3.39
N GLY A 97 11.57 -6.14 -2.70
CA GLY A 97 12.54 -6.80 -1.82
C GLY A 97 13.82 -7.26 -2.53
N LYS A 98 13.79 -7.37 -3.86
CA LYS A 98 14.97 -7.66 -4.69
C LYS A 98 15.89 -6.45 -4.88
N PHE A 99 15.37 -5.24 -4.70
CA PHE A 99 16.07 -3.98 -4.95
C PHE A 99 16.49 -3.29 -3.67
N PHE A 100 15.64 -3.32 -2.64
CA PHE A 100 15.94 -2.76 -1.32
C PHE A 100 15.18 -3.52 -0.22
N SER A 101 15.62 -3.35 1.02
CA SER A 101 15.00 -3.96 2.19
C SER A 101 14.30 -2.93 3.08
N CYS A 102 13.32 -3.39 3.85
CA CYS A 102 12.56 -2.56 4.78
C CYS A 102 13.45 -1.99 5.89
N GLN A 103 13.29 -0.68 6.12
CA GLN A 103 14.02 0.10 7.13
C GLN A 103 13.13 0.59 8.28
N CYS A 104 11.97 -0.04 8.52
CA CYS A 104 11.02 0.41 9.54
C CYS A 104 11.55 0.32 10.99
N GLY A 105 12.70 -0.31 11.22
CA GLY A 105 13.33 -0.43 12.54
C GLY A 105 12.62 -1.36 13.54
N SER A 106 11.46 -1.92 13.19
CA SER A 106 10.72 -2.83 14.08
C SER A 106 11.51 -4.12 14.35
N PRO A 107 11.53 -4.62 15.60
CA PRO A 107 12.10 -5.93 15.93
C PRO A 107 11.31 -7.09 15.30
N LYS A 108 10.08 -6.85 14.83
CA LYS A 108 9.23 -7.81 14.11
C LYS A 108 9.21 -7.53 12.59
N CYS A 109 10.22 -6.83 12.07
CA CYS A 109 10.32 -6.55 10.64
C CYS A 109 10.39 -7.85 9.83
N LYS A 110 9.48 -7.99 8.86
CA LYS A 110 9.37 -9.20 8.00
C LYS A 110 10.12 -9.08 6.67
N HIS A 111 10.58 -7.88 6.34
CA HIS A 111 11.17 -7.53 5.03
C HIS A 111 12.53 -6.84 5.16
N SER A 112 13.19 -6.96 6.32
CA SER A 112 14.57 -6.49 6.51
C SER A 112 15.54 -7.32 5.68
N SER A 113 16.79 -6.85 5.51
CA SER A 113 17.81 -7.61 4.78
C SER A 113 18.01 -9.01 5.35
N SER A 114 17.97 -9.16 6.68
CA SER A 114 18.09 -10.46 7.36
C SER A 114 16.85 -11.35 7.14
N ALA A 115 15.64 -10.77 7.22
CA ALA A 115 14.41 -11.52 7.02
C ALA A 115 14.25 -12.00 5.56
N LEU A 116 14.69 -11.20 4.58
CA LEU A 116 14.67 -11.57 3.17
C LEU A 116 15.71 -12.66 2.85
N ALA A 117 16.90 -12.61 3.46
CA ALA A 117 17.94 -13.62 3.25
C ALA A 117 17.54 -15.03 3.76
N GLN A 118 16.64 -15.12 4.74
CA GLN A 118 16.13 -16.39 5.27
C GLN A 118 15.03 -17.02 4.38
N ARG A 119 14.50 -16.28 3.39
CA ARG A 119 13.44 -16.76 2.48
C ARG A 119 13.99 -17.34 1.16
N GLN A 120 15.31 -17.27 0.94
CA GLN A 120 16.01 -17.84 -0.23
C GLN A 120 16.54 -19.24 0.09
#